data_AF-A0A931UZI8-F1
#
_entry.id   AF-A0A931UZI8-F1
#
_cell.length_a   1.000
_cell.length_b   1.000
_cell.length_c   1.000
_cell.angle_alpha   90.00
_cell.angle_beta   90.00
_cell.angle_gamma   90.00
#
_symmetry.space_group_name_H-M   'P 1'
#
loop_
_entity.id
_entity.type
_entity.pdbx_description
1 polymer ?
#
loop_
_entity_poly.entity_id
_entity_poly.type
_entity_poly.pdbx_seq_one_letter_code
_entity_poly.pdbx_strand_id
1 'polypeptide(L)'
;MNKQDGLRRELNTTLDELRTLRDEIRVQLHLAGMEAKDRWNRDLEPRLFSMEKRVEREVGDATKTALHELAETMRRFRDNLKSN
;
A
#
# COMPACT_ATOMS: atom_id res chain seq x y z
N MET A 1 8.30 -25.40 10.30
CA MET A 1 7.89 -24.21 9.49
C MET A 1 9.11 -23.36 9.25
N ASN A 2 9.44 -23.08 7.99
CA ASN A 2 10.63 -22.30 7.64
C ASN A 2 10.36 -20.80 7.95
N LYS A 3 11.33 -20.09 8.52
CA LYS A 3 11.18 -18.67 8.92
C LYS A 3 10.77 -17.78 7.73
N GLN A 4 11.26 -18.11 6.53
CA GLN A 4 10.94 -17.41 5.28
C GLN A 4 9.49 -17.61 4.84
N ASP A 5 8.89 -18.79 5.08
CA ASP A 5 7.49 -19.07 4.73
C ASP A 5 6.51 -18.33 5.64
N GLY A 6 6.91 -18.05 6.89
CA GLY A 6 6.17 -17.20 7.82
C GLY A 6 6.18 -15.74 7.37
N LEU A 7 7.37 -15.22 7.09
CA LEU A 7 7.55 -13.84 6.64
C LEU A 7 6.84 -13.59 5.30
N ARG A 8 6.94 -14.51 4.34
CA ARG A 8 6.27 -14.37 3.04
C ARG A 8 4.75 -14.31 3.19
N ARG A 9 4.17 -15.12 4.08
CA ARG A 9 2.73 -15.07 4.36
C ARG A 9 2.32 -13.74 4.98
N GLU A 10 3.09 -13.25 5.94
CA GLU A 10 2.83 -11.95 6.58
C GLU A 10 2.88 -10.81 5.55
N LEU A 11 3.92 -10.77 4.69
CA LEU A 11 4.03 -9.78 3.63
C LEU A 11 2.86 -9.85 2.64
N ASN A 12 2.43 -11.06 2.26
CA ASN A 12 1.29 -11.24 1.38
C ASN A 12 -0.01 -10.72 2.02
N THR A 13 -0.23 -10.99 3.31
CA THR A 13 -1.38 -10.45 4.05
C THR A 13 -1.36 -8.92 4.05
N THR A 14 -0.22 -8.30 4.34
CA THR A 14 -0.10 -6.84 4.31
C THR A 14 -0.27 -6.28 2.89
N LEU A 15 0.19 -6.98 1.85
CA LEU A 15 -0.07 -6.59 0.45
C LEU A 15 -1.55 -6.63 0.10
N ASP A 16 -2.28 -7.65 0.55
CA ASP A 16 -3.72 -7.74 0.31
C ASP A 16 -4.49 -6.62 1.03
N GLU A 17 -4.04 -6.22 2.22
CA GLU A 17 -4.54 -5.01 2.88
C GLU A 17 -4.25 -3.75 2.05
N LEU A 18 -3.04 -3.60 1.52
CA LEU A 18 -2.68 -2.47 0.65
C LEU A 18 -3.52 -2.40 -0.63
N ARG A 19 -3.83 -3.56 -1.24
CA ARG A 19 -4.73 -3.65 -2.40
C ARG A 19 -6.14 -3.22 -2.05
N THR A 20 -6.63 -3.63 -0.89
CA THR A 20 -7.94 -3.21 -0.38
C THR A 20 -7.98 -1.69 -0.18
N LEU A 21 -6.96 -1.14 0.49
CA LEU A 21 -6.81 0.31 0.68
C LEU A 21 -6.72 1.06 -0.64
N ARG A 22 -5.99 0.53 -1.62
CA ARG A 22 -5.90 1.09 -2.98
C ARG A 22 -7.27 1.20 -3.62
N ASP A 23 -8.06 0.14 -3.55
CA ASP A 23 -9.38 0.12 -4.16
C ASP A 23 -10.35 1.06 -3.43
N GLU A 24 -10.32 1.12 -2.10
CA GLU A 24 -11.04 2.13 -1.32
C GLU A 24 -10.65 3.56 -1.70
N ILE A 25 -9.34 3.84 -1.78
CA ILE A 25 -8.81 5.15 -2.14
C ILE A 25 -9.24 5.53 -3.55
N ARG A 26 -9.19 4.60 -4.53
CA ARG A 26 -9.65 4.86 -5.90
C ARG A 26 -11.12 5.26 -5.96
N VAL A 27 -11.98 4.62 -5.15
CA VAL A 27 -13.39 5.01 -5.03
C VAL A 27 -13.52 6.41 -4.45
N GLN A 28 -12.83 6.71 -3.35
CA GLN A 28 -12.86 8.04 -2.72
C GLN A 28 -12.27 9.13 -3.62
N LEU A 29 -11.23 8.82 -4.39
CA LEU A 29 -10.61 9.73 -5.34
C LEU A 29 -11.53 10.15 -6.48
N HIS A 30 -12.52 9.33 -6.81
CA HIS A 30 -13.53 9.73 -7.79
C HIS A 30 -14.43 10.85 -7.26
N LEU A 31 -14.60 10.92 -5.93
CA LEU A 31 -15.34 11.97 -5.23
C LEU A 31 -14.42 13.13 -4.82
N ALA A 32 -13.12 12.89 -4.70
CA ALA A 32 -12.12 13.89 -4.35
C ALA A 32 -11.73 14.79 -5.54
N GLY A 33 -11.16 15.95 -5.23
CA GLY A 33 -10.65 16.90 -6.23
C GLY A 33 -9.42 16.40 -7.01
N MET A 34 -9.07 17.12 -8.08
CA MET A 34 -7.94 16.79 -8.95
C MET A 34 -6.59 16.72 -8.22
N GLU A 35 -6.39 17.52 -7.17
CA GLU A 35 -5.14 17.52 -6.39
C GLU A 35 -4.90 16.18 -5.67
N ALA A 36 -5.93 15.62 -5.06
CA ALA A 36 -5.85 14.32 -4.41
C ALA A 36 -5.54 13.21 -5.42
N LYS A 37 -6.17 13.29 -6.60
CA LYS A 37 -5.94 12.34 -7.70
C LYS A 37 -4.53 12.43 -8.26
N ASP A 38 -3.99 13.64 -8.42
CA ASP A 38 -2.62 13.84 -8.91
C ASP A 38 -1.60 13.29 -7.91
N ARG A 39 -1.75 13.61 -6.61
CA ARG A 39 -0.90 13.07 -5.55
C ARG A 39 -0.93 11.55 -5.49
N TRP A 40 -2.12 10.95 -5.61
CA TRP A 40 -2.26 9.50 -5.64
C TRP A 40 -1.52 8.87 -6.82
N ASN A 41 -1.76 9.36 -8.04
CA ASN A 41 -1.20 8.80 -9.27
C ASN A 41 0.33 8.97 -9.35
N ARG A 42 0.86 10.07 -8.80
CA ARG A 42 2.31 10.37 -8.88
C ARG A 42 3.12 9.72 -7.78
N ASP A 43 2.57 9.63 -6.57
CA ASP A 43 3.36 9.21 -5.40
C ASP A 43 2.96 7.85 -4.87
N LEU A 44 1.67 7.63 -4.56
CA LEU A 44 1.23 6.48 -3.77
C LEU A 44 1.05 5.22 -4.60
N GLU A 45 0.37 5.33 -5.74
CA GLU A 45 0.11 4.18 -6.62
C GLU A 45 1.40 3.57 -7.20
N PRO A 46 2.36 4.36 -7.71
CA PRO A 46 3.63 3.81 -8.20
C PRO A 46 4.47 3.15 -7.09
N ARG A 47 4.42 3.70 -5.87
CA ARG A 47 5.11 3.11 -4.70
C ARG A 47 4.51 1.77 -4.31
N LEU A 48 3.18 1.62 -4.34
CA LEU A 48 2.52 0.34 -4.12
C LEU A 48 2.96 -0.71 -5.14
N PHE A 49 2.90 -0.37 -6.43
CA PHE A 49 3.28 -1.30 -7.49
C PHE A 49 4.76 -1.70 -7.41
N SER A 50 5.63 -0.77 -7.04
CA SER A 50 7.06 -1.04 -6.82
C SER A 50 7.28 -1.97 -5.62
N MET A 51 6.48 -1.83 -4.56
CA MET A 51 6.55 -2.68 -3.37
C MET A 51 6.06 -4.11 -3.66
N GLU A 52 4.96 -4.26 -4.40
CA GLU A 52 4.46 -5.57 -4.87
C GLU A 52 5.56 -6.36 -5.59
N LYS A 53 6.22 -5.73 -6.57
CA LYS A 53 7.34 -6.34 -7.29
C LYS A 53 8.53 -6.67 -6.40
N ARG A 54 8.78 -5.86 -5.37
CA ARG A 54 9.87 -6.09 -4.43
C ARG A 54 9.62 -7.33 -3.58
N VAL A 55 8.40 -7.52 -3.09
CA VAL A 55 8.00 -8.70 -2.29
C VAL A 55 8.07 -9.98 -3.12
N GLU A 56 7.71 -9.92 -4.41
CA GLU A 56 7.83 -11.06 -5.32
C GLU A 56 9.28 -11.50 -5.53
N ARG A 57 10.22 -10.56 -5.56
CA ARG A 57 11.65 -10.81 -5.78
C ARG A 57 12.40 -11.18 -4.51
N GLU A 58 12.12 -10.47 -3.41
CA GLU A 58 12.88 -10.58 -2.18
C GLU A 58 11.98 -10.41 -0.94
N VAL A 59 12.03 -11.43 -0.08
CA VAL A 59 11.32 -11.47 1.20
C VAL A 59 12.34 -11.27 2.32
N GLY A 60 12.29 -10.11 2.98
CA GLY A 60 13.20 -9.74 4.06
C GLY A 60 12.61 -8.66 4.97
N ASP A 61 13.26 -8.44 6.12
CA ASP A 61 12.78 -7.50 7.14
C ASP A 61 12.71 -6.06 6.62
N ALA A 62 13.63 -5.65 5.74
CA ALA A 62 13.58 -4.33 5.10
C ALA A 62 12.33 -4.16 4.21
N THR A 63 11.94 -5.21 3.48
CA THR A 63 10.70 -5.21 2.68
C THR A 63 9.49 -5.11 3.61
N LYS A 64 9.50 -5.84 4.73
CA LYS A 64 8.44 -5.79 5.75
C LYS A 64 8.24 -4.38 6.30
N THR A 65 9.31 -3.73 6.76
CA THR A 65 9.24 -2.36 7.29
C THR A 65 8.68 -1.39 6.26
N ALA A 66 9.18 -1.44 5.02
CA ALA A 66 8.73 -0.54 3.97
C ALA A 66 7.25 -0.79 3.58
N LEU A 67 6.77 -2.03 3.67
CA LEU A 67 5.37 -2.40 3.47
C LEU A 67 4.46 -1.81 4.55
N HIS A 68 4.86 -1.92 5.82
CA HIS A 68 4.13 -1.33 6.94
C HIS A 68 4.07 0.19 6.84
N GLU A 69 5.18 0.85 6.53
CA GLU A 69 5.23 2.31 6.34
C GLU A 69 4.30 2.76 5.19
N LEU A 70 4.29 2.01 4.08
CA LEU A 70 3.38 2.28 2.97
C LEU A 70 1.93 2.09 3.41
N ALA A 71 1.62 1.05 4.18
CA ALA A 71 0.29 0.78 4.68
C ALA A 71 -0.21 1.90 5.59
N GLU A 72 0.61 2.37 6.52
CA GLU A 72 0.28 3.54 7.34
C GLU A 72 0.07 4.80 6.51
N THR A 73 0.93 5.03 5.52
CA THR A 73 0.81 6.19 4.63
C THR A 73 -0.51 6.15 3.85
N MET A 74 -0.88 5.00 3.29
CA MET A 74 -2.12 4.83 2.53
C MET A 74 -3.36 4.93 3.44
N ARG A 75 -3.31 4.37 4.66
CA ARG A 75 -4.37 4.54 5.66
C ARG A 75 -4.60 6.02 5.98
N ARG A 76 -3.54 6.76 6.30
CA ARG A 76 -3.61 8.21 6.55
C ARG A 76 -4.15 8.98 5.34
N PHE A 77 -3.70 8.63 4.13
CA PHE A 77 -4.21 9.27 2.92
C PHE A 77 -5.71 9.04 2.75
N ARG A 78 -6.17 7.80 2.89
CA ARG A 78 -7.60 7.45 2.86
C ARG A 78 -8.40 8.21 3.91
N ASP A 79 -7.90 8.27 5.14
CA ASP A 79 -8.61 8.93 6.24
C ASP A 79 -8.72 10.44 6.00
N ASN A 80 -7.67 11.06 5.43
CA ASN A 80 -7.71 12.45 4.98
C ASN A 80 -8.71 12.69 3.82
N LEU A 81 -8.95 11.69 2.96
CA LEU A 81 -9.96 11.79 1.91
C LEU A 81 -11.38 11.67 2.47
N LYS A 82 -11.60 10.86 3.50
CA LYS A 82 -12.91 10.70 4.16
C LYS A 82 -13.29 11.86 5.06
N SER A 83 -12.30 12.60 5.56
CA SER A 83 -12.50 13.73 6.48
C SER A 83 -12.69 15.08 5.79
N ASN A 84 -12.54 15.15 4.46
CA ASN A 84 -12.91 16.29 3.61
C ASN A 84 -14.29 16.06 3.02
#